data_AF-A0A218ZUC8-F1
#
_entry.id   AF-A0A218ZUC8-F1
#
_cell.length_a   1.000
_cell.length_b   1.000
_cell.length_c   1.000
_cell.angle_alpha   90.00
_cell.angle_beta   90.00
_cell.angle_gamma   90.00
#
_symmetry.space_group_name_H-M   'P 1'
#
loop_
_entity.id
_entity.type
_entity.pdbx_description
1 polymer ?
#
loop_
_entity_poly.entity_id
_entity_poly.type
_entity_poly.pdbx_seq_one_letter_code
_entity_poly.pdbx_strand_id
1 'polypeptide(L)'
;MIIGNEKTTPRITIGNNTDGLNMFFHSECLEIATQTITFLQEYAPRIRATLVKPHSKAALEDNWTYKNNYHVTSALILSHIAAGGNWGITDPSGMSVRIDNDNPKIHEAVLSLGDTTRWNSGTPGHYCDLFFIKNGPVGNYALEGGGYIAGRGRHHVAPGSIHPNGNIYGGTELHLVPPVEITKAELIEAFKHLIIGEEKLDRKTQPAEHKPLSPNSLHLKDLIDISNLKQHGSAYQGTHPIHGSETGTNFLVDIEKNVWHCFRDGTGGGPLQWIAVATGVISCKESVPRKVKGDLFWEVIAAAHNQYGLSYEALVKALGGE
;
A
#
# COMPACT_ATOMS: atom_id res chain seq x y z
N MET A 1 -45.37 -53.41 31.16
CA MET A 1 -44.45 -54.06 30.20
C MET A 1 -44.56 -53.27 28.90
N ILE A 2 -43.61 -52.38 28.57
CA ILE A 2 -42.32 -52.67 27.88
C ILE A 2 -42.60 -52.99 26.39
N ILE A 3 -42.18 -52.26 25.35
CA ILE A 3 -41.34 -51.07 25.14
C ILE A 3 -41.77 -50.45 23.79
N GLY A 4 -41.68 -49.12 23.65
CA GLY A 4 -41.78 -48.42 22.37
C GLY A 4 -40.59 -48.72 21.45
N ASN A 5 -40.86 -48.79 20.14
CA ASN A 5 -39.86 -49.02 19.11
C ASN A 5 -39.43 -47.66 18.55
N GLU A 6 -38.34 -47.09 19.07
CA GLU A 6 -37.69 -45.92 18.50
C GLU A 6 -37.06 -46.29 17.15
N LYS A 7 -37.47 -45.59 16.09
CA LYS A 7 -36.78 -45.63 14.81
C LYS A 7 -35.43 -44.92 14.97
N THR A 8 -34.36 -45.70 15.05
CA THR A 8 -32.99 -45.21 15.00
C THR A 8 -32.73 -44.51 13.68
N THR A 9 -32.51 -43.19 13.74
CA THR A 9 -31.92 -42.39 12.67
C THR A 9 -30.51 -42.92 12.37
N PRO A 10 -30.09 -43.08 11.11
CA PRO A 10 -28.74 -43.53 10.82
C PRO A 10 -27.75 -42.46 11.31
N ARG A 11 -26.94 -42.81 12.31
CA ARG A 11 -25.73 -42.05 12.64
C ARG A 11 -24.77 -42.19 11.47
N ILE A 12 -24.67 -41.13 10.66
CA ILE A 12 -23.57 -40.96 9.74
C ILE A 12 -22.32 -40.71 10.58
N THR A 13 -21.49 -41.74 10.72
CA THR A 13 -20.13 -41.58 11.22
C THR A 13 -19.37 -40.78 10.17
N ILE A 14 -19.20 -39.48 10.40
CA ILE A 14 -18.32 -38.64 9.59
C ILE A 14 -16.91 -39.16 9.87
N GLY A 15 -16.39 -39.99 8.96
CA GLY A 15 -14.96 -40.28 8.92
C GLY A 15 -14.21 -38.95 8.75
N ASN A 16 -13.08 -38.81 9.45
CA ASN A 16 -12.17 -37.68 9.33
C ASN A 16 -11.62 -37.58 7.91
N ASN A 17 -12.42 -37.07 6.97
CA ASN A 17 -12.02 -36.84 5.59
C ASN A 17 -11.39 -35.45 5.52
N THR A 18 -10.14 -35.37 5.98
CA THR A 18 -9.35 -34.13 5.99
C THR A 18 -9.18 -33.55 4.59
N ASP A 19 -9.20 -34.40 3.55
CA ASP A 19 -8.97 -33.98 2.16
C ASP A 19 -10.18 -33.24 1.59
N GLY A 20 -11.39 -33.71 1.89
CA GLY A 20 -12.63 -33.00 1.53
C GLY A 20 -12.70 -31.65 2.24
N LEU A 21 -12.43 -31.62 3.54
CA LEU A 21 -12.42 -30.40 4.35
C LEU A 21 -11.38 -29.39 3.84
N ASN A 22 -10.16 -29.84 3.51
CA ASN A 22 -9.10 -29.00 2.95
C ASN A 22 -9.47 -28.44 1.57
N MET A 23 -10.12 -29.22 0.71
CA MET A 23 -10.63 -28.73 -0.58
C MET A 23 -11.72 -27.66 -0.40
N PHE A 24 -12.65 -27.86 0.54
CA PHE A 24 -13.68 -26.86 0.85
C PHE A 24 -13.06 -25.55 1.36
N PHE A 25 -12.17 -25.61 2.35
CA PHE A 25 -11.47 -24.43 2.87
C PHE A 25 -10.69 -23.68 1.79
N HIS A 26 -10.01 -24.41 0.90
CA HIS A 26 -9.27 -23.81 -0.21
C HIS A 26 -10.20 -23.09 -1.19
N SER A 27 -11.37 -23.67 -1.49
CA SER A 27 -12.35 -23.04 -2.37
C SER A 27 -12.94 -21.75 -1.79
N GLU A 28 -13.25 -21.73 -0.49
CA GLU A 28 -13.77 -20.54 0.21
C GLU A 28 -12.72 -19.42 0.27
N CYS A 29 -11.47 -19.76 0.60
CA CYS A 29 -10.35 -18.81 0.59
C CYS A 29 -10.20 -18.12 -0.78
N LEU A 30 -10.24 -18.91 -1.86
CA LEU A 30 -10.08 -18.40 -3.22
C LEU A 30 -11.26 -17.52 -3.64
N GLU A 31 -12.48 -17.87 -3.26
CA GLU A 31 -13.67 -17.07 -3.52
C GLU A 31 -13.58 -15.70 -2.84
N ILE A 32 -13.31 -15.66 -1.54
CA ILE A 32 -13.17 -14.42 -0.76
C ILE A 32 -12.04 -13.54 -1.33
N ALA A 33 -10.90 -14.14 -1.66
CA ALA A 33 -9.78 -13.42 -2.27
C ALA A 33 -10.17 -12.82 -3.63
N THR A 34 -10.88 -13.59 -4.47
CA THR A 34 -11.33 -13.15 -5.80
C THR A 34 -12.31 -11.99 -5.72
N GLN A 35 -13.30 -12.07 -4.82
CA GLN A 35 -14.24 -10.98 -4.58
C GLN A 35 -13.50 -9.71 -4.13
N THR A 36 -12.57 -9.86 -3.19
CA THR A 36 -11.78 -8.74 -2.66
C THR A 36 -10.90 -8.11 -3.72
N ILE A 37 -10.19 -8.90 -4.53
CA ILE A 37 -9.33 -8.40 -5.61
C ILE A 37 -10.15 -7.65 -6.65
N THR A 38 -11.31 -8.18 -7.03
CA THR A 38 -12.22 -7.55 -8.00
C THR A 38 -12.68 -6.18 -7.48
N PHE A 39 -13.13 -6.15 -6.23
CA PHE A 39 -13.52 -4.91 -5.56
C PHE A 39 -12.37 -3.90 -5.48
N LEU A 40 -11.18 -4.32 -5.06
CA LEU A 40 -10.02 -3.42 -4.95
C LEU A 40 -9.58 -2.89 -6.31
N GLN A 41 -9.65 -3.69 -7.37
CA GLN A 41 -9.35 -3.22 -8.72
C GLN A 41 -10.30 -2.10 -9.16
N GLU A 42 -11.59 -2.23 -8.85
CA GLU A 42 -12.61 -1.28 -9.28
C GLU A 42 -12.66 -0.03 -8.40
N TYR A 43 -12.65 -0.18 -7.08
CA TYR A 43 -12.92 0.89 -6.12
C TYR A 43 -11.67 1.37 -5.37
N ALA A 44 -10.56 0.64 -5.44
CA ALA A 44 -9.33 0.95 -4.71
C ALA A 44 -8.03 0.70 -5.50
N PRO A 45 -7.90 1.19 -6.76
CA PRO A 45 -6.81 0.80 -7.66
C PRO A 45 -5.40 1.20 -7.18
N ARG A 46 -5.31 2.11 -6.19
CA ARG A 46 -4.04 2.49 -5.55
C ARG A 46 -3.50 1.43 -4.57
N ILE A 47 -4.37 0.55 -4.07
CA ILE A 47 -3.97 -0.50 -3.14
C ILE A 47 -3.11 -1.51 -3.90
N ARG A 48 -1.99 -1.88 -3.27
CA ARG A 48 -1.02 -2.84 -3.78
C ARG A 48 -1.09 -4.12 -2.97
N ALA A 49 -0.69 -5.21 -3.59
CA ALA A 49 -0.63 -6.53 -2.98
C ALA A 49 0.82 -6.94 -2.69
N THR A 50 1.03 -7.66 -1.59
CA THR A 50 2.31 -8.29 -1.23
C THR A 50 2.14 -9.80 -1.11
N LEU A 51 3.15 -10.57 -1.48
CA LEU A 51 3.19 -12.00 -1.20
C LEU A 51 3.40 -12.22 0.31
N VAL A 52 2.58 -13.07 0.92
CA VAL A 52 2.66 -13.41 2.36
C VAL A 52 2.81 -14.93 2.50
N LYS A 53 3.61 -15.37 3.46
CA LYS A 53 3.82 -16.81 3.69
C LYS A 53 2.48 -17.50 4.06
N PRO A 54 2.22 -18.72 3.59
CA PRO A 54 1.03 -19.49 3.96
C PRO A 54 0.88 -19.58 5.49
N HIS A 55 -0.35 -19.47 5.99
CA HIS A 55 -0.67 -19.54 7.44
C HIS A 55 0.15 -18.58 8.32
N SER A 56 0.60 -17.46 7.77
CA SER A 56 1.46 -16.49 8.43
C SER A 56 1.00 -15.05 8.19
N LYS A 57 1.54 -14.13 8.98
CA LYS A 57 1.44 -12.68 8.75
C LYS A 57 2.70 -12.08 8.14
N ALA A 58 3.76 -12.87 7.97
CA ALA A 58 5.04 -12.38 7.46
C ALA A 58 5.05 -12.30 5.92
N ALA A 59 5.51 -11.16 5.39
CA ALA A 59 5.81 -11.03 3.97
C ALA A 59 6.77 -12.14 3.51
N LEU A 60 6.55 -12.63 2.29
CA LEU A 60 7.38 -13.67 1.68
C LEU A 60 8.69 -13.09 1.14
N GLU A 61 8.63 -11.88 0.60
CA GLU A 61 9.76 -11.19 -0.04
C GLU A 61 10.22 -10.01 0.81
N ASP A 62 11.51 -9.66 0.71
CA ASP A 62 12.04 -8.42 1.29
C ASP A 62 11.65 -7.19 0.46
N ASN A 63 11.90 -5.98 0.98
CA ASN A 63 11.70 -4.72 0.26
C ASN A 63 10.27 -4.50 -0.29
N TRP A 64 9.29 -5.21 0.25
CA TRP A 64 7.88 -5.14 -0.15
C TRP A 64 7.27 -3.76 0.10
N THR A 65 7.81 -2.99 1.04
CA THR A 65 7.33 -1.64 1.38
C THR A 65 7.51 -0.61 0.27
N TYR A 66 8.45 -0.83 -0.67
CA TYR A 66 8.75 0.13 -1.73
C TYR A 66 9.04 -0.47 -3.11
N LYS A 67 9.32 -1.78 -3.22
CA LYS A 67 9.67 -2.43 -4.49
C LYS A 67 8.82 -3.67 -4.77
N ASN A 68 8.83 -4.64 -3.86
CA ASN A 68 8.18 -5.94 -4.06
C ASN A 68 6.71 -5.89 -3.62
N ASN A 69 5.96 -4.99 -4.23
CA ASN A 69 4.50 -4.90 -4.12
C ASN A 69 3.90 -4.71 -5.51
N TYR A 70 2.77 -5.37 -5.73
CA TYR A 70 2.26 -5.63 -7.07
C TYR A 70 0.85 -5.11 -7.20
N HIS A 71 0.38 -5.00 -8.44
CA HIS A 71 -1.03 -4.77 -8.67
C HIS A 71 -1.83 -5.97 -8.13
N VAL A 72 -3.01 -5.72 -7.56
CA VAL A 72 -3.84 -6.77 -6.95
C VAL A 72 -4.21 -7.89 -7.92
N THR A 73 -4.30 -7.58 -9.22
CA THR A 73 -4.55 -8.56 -10.29
C THR A 73 -3.30 -9.09 -10.99
N SER A 74 -2.11 -8.82 -10.47
CA SER A 74 -0.89 -9.33 -11.11
C SER A 74 -0.89 -10.87 -11.11
N ALA A 75 -0.42 -11.46 -12.21
CA ALA A 75 -0.35 -12.91 -12.37
C ALA A 75 0.45 -13.60 -11.24
N LEU A 76 1.45 -12.89 -10.69
CA LEU A 76 2.24 -13.34 -9.55
C LEU A 76 1.38 -13.50 -8.28
N ILE A 77 0.59 -12.48 -7.93
CA ILE A 77 -0.31 -12.51 -6.78
C ILE A 77 -1.39 -13.59 -6.95
N LEU A 78 -2.02 -13.63 -8.14
CA LEU A 78 -3.09 -14.60 -8.41
C LEU A 78 -2.60 -16.04 -8.32
N SER A 79 -1.43 -16.34 -8.91
CA SER A 79 -0.84 -17.68 -8.85
C SER A 79 -0.43 -18.07 -7.42
N HIS A 80 0.07 -17.11 -6.64
CA HIS A 80 0.45 -17.34 -5.24
C HIS A 80 -0.76 -17.69 -4.37
N ILE A 81 -1.85 -16.94 -4.51
CA ILE A 81 -3.10 -17.20 -3.79
C ILE A 81 -3.67 -18.58 -4.19
N ALA A 82 -3.71 -18.88 -5.49
CA ALA A 82 -4.16 -20.17 -6.00
C ALA A 82 -3.32 -21.36 -5.48
N ALA A 83 -2.04 -21.14 -5.17
CA ALA A 83 -1.17 -22.14 -4.55
C ALA A 83 -1.35 -22.26 -3.02
N GLY A 84 -2.31 -21.56 -2.41
CA GLY A 84 -2.56 -21.55 -0.97
C GLY A 84 -1.70 -20.53 -0.20
N GLY A 85 -1.07 -19.60 -0.90
CA GLY A 85 -0.34 -18.50 -0.30
C GLY A 85 -1.26 -17.43 0.29
N ASN A 86 -0.91 -16.91 1.46
CA ASN A 86 -1.54 -15.69 1.98
C ASN A 86 -1.11 -14.49 1.13
N TRP A 87 -1.88 -13.41 1.19
CA TRP A 87 -1.51 -12.14 0.57
C TRP A 87 -1.81 -10.98 1.51
N GLY A 88 -1.15 -9.86 1.26
CA GLY A 88 -1.31 -8.65 2.05
C GLY A 88 -1.70 -7.47 1.18
N ILE A 89 -2.47 -6.55 1.75
CA ILE A 89 -2.77 -5.25 1.17
C ILE A 89 -1.84 -4.19 1.77
N THR A 90 -1.32 -3.31 0.92
CA THR A 90 -0.46 -2.21 1.33
C THR A 90 -0.68 -1.00 0.44
N ASP A 91 -0.28 0.15 0.93
CA ASP A 91 -0.26 1.38 0.16
C ASP A 91 1.07 2.10 0.40
N PRO A 92 2.02 2.00 -0.54
CA PRO A 92 3.33 2.65 -0.42
C PRO A 92 3.24 4.18 -0.30
N SER A 93 2.11 4.77 -0.71
CA SER A 93 1.86 6.21 -0.60
C SER A 93 1.59 6.68 0.81
N GLY A 94 0.95 5.85 1.63
CA GLY A 94 0.33 6.27 2.89
C GLY A 94 -0.97 7.07 2.74
N MET A 95 -1.56 7.11 1.54
CA MET A 95 -2.84 7.75 1.23
C MET A 95 -4.04 6.85 1.51
N SER A 96 -3.81 5.74 2.19
CA SER A 96 -4.82 4.92 2.81
C SER A 96 -4.29 4.43 4.15
N VAL A 97 -5.23 4.12 5.04
CA VAL A 97 -4.94 3.50 6.33
C VAL A 97 -5.74 2.24 6.50
N ARG A 98 -5.14 1.25 7.15
CA ARG A 98 -5.84 0.10 7.72
C ARG A 98 -5.85 0.29 9.22
N ILE A 99 -6.98 0.05 9.86
CA ILE A 99 -7.12 0.19 11.31
C ILE A 99 -7.44 -1.17 11.89
N ASP A 100 -6.55 -1.67 12.76
CA ASP A 100 -6.79 -2.87 13.56
C ASP A 100 -7.81 -2.52 14.64
N ASN A 101 -9.04 -2.94 14.38
CA ASN A 101 -10.21 -2.69 15.19
C ASN A 101 -10.51 -3.89 16.08
N ASP A 102 -9.66 -4.04 17.10
CA ASP A 102 -9.66 -5.17 18.04
C ASP A 102 -10.30 -4.81 19.40
N ASN A 103 -10.71 -3.54 19.57
CA ASN A 103 -11.21 -3.01 20.84
C ASN A 103 -12.47 -2.17 20.63
N PRO A 104 -13.49 -2.24 21.52
CA PRO A 104 -14.71 -1.46 21.40
C PRO A 104 -14.52 0.06 21.23
N LYS A 105 -13.53 0.66 21.89
CA LYS A 105 -13.25 2.10 21.74
C LYS A 105 -12.67 2.44 20.37
N ILE A 106 -11.84 1.55 19.82
CA ILE A 106 -11.31 1.68 18.46
C ILE A 106 -12.46 1.53 17.46
N HIS A 107 -13.37 0.59 17.72
CA HIS A 107 -14.57 0.39 16.89
C HIS A 107 -15.45 1.63 16.86
N GLU A 108 -15.74 2.24 18.01
CA GLU A 108 -16.50 3.50 18.08
C GLU A 108 -15.82 4.63 17.28
N ALA A 109 -14.51 4.77 17.38
CA ALA A 109 -13.74 5.74 16.61
C ALA A 109 -13.83 5.48 15.09
N VAL A 110 -13.71 4.22 14.66
CA VAL A 110 -13.91 3.82 13.26
C VAL A 110 -15.32 4.18 12.78
N LEU A 111 -16.36 3.84 13.54
CA LEU A 111 -17.75 4.13 13.16
C LEU A 111 -18.02 5.63 13.01
N SER A 112 -17.34 6.48 13.79
CA SER A 112 -17.47 7.93 13.69
C SER A 112 -16.96 8.50 12.36
N LEU A 113 -16.11 7.77 11.65
CA LEU A 113 -15.53 8.18 10.36
C LEU A 113 -16.38 7.76 9.15
N GLY A 114 -17.39 6.91 9.34
CA GLY A 114 -18.32 6.47 8.30
C GLY A 114 -18.24 4.98 7.97
N ASP A 115 -19.17 4.53 7.13
CA ASP A 115 -19.27 3.14 6.68
C ASP A 115 -18.26 2.85 5.56
N THR A 116 -17.31 1.96 5.82
CA THR A 116 -16.14 1.73 4.96
C THR A 116 -15.87 0.23 4.76
N THR A 117 -14.99 -0.12 3.82
CA THR A 117 -14.56 -1.51 3.63
C THR A 117 -14.02 -2.10 4.93
N ARG A 118 -14.60 -3.24 5.36
CA ARG A 118 -14.22 -3.96 6.59
C ARG A 118 -14.14 -5.45 6.36
N TRP A 119 -13.24 -6.12 7.06
CA TRP A 119 -13.24 -7.58 7.16
C TRP A 119 -12.79 -8.07 8.54
N ASN A 120 -13.19 -9.29 8.90
CA ASN A 120 -12.67 -9.96 10.09
C ASN A 120 -11.18 -10.32 9.91
N SER A 121 -10.35 -10.06 10.94
CA SER A 121 -8.90 -10.29 10.90
C SER A 121 -8.44 -11.69 11.32
N GLY A 122 -9.34 -12.69 11.28
CA GLY A 122 -9.09 -14.09 11.63
C GLY A 122 -9.24 -14.40 13.11
N THR A 123 -9.59 -13.43 13.95
CA THR A 123 -9.99 -13.65 15.35
C THR A 123 -11.43 -13.16 15.53
N PRO A 124 -12.34 -13.93 16.16
CA PRO A 124 -13.71 -13.47 16.37
C PRO A 124 -13.75 -12.13 17.13
N GLY A 125 -14.50 -11.16 16.61
CA GLY A 125 -14.61 -9.82 17.18
C GLY A 125 -13.44 -8.87 16.86
N HIS A 126 -12.48 -9.30 16.04
CA HIS A 126 -11.37 -8.47 15.57
C HIS A 126 -11.56 -8.13 14.10
N TYR A 127 -11.33 -6.87 13.75
CA TYR A 127 -11.64 -6.34 12.43
C TYR A 127 -10.48 -5.52 11.87
N CYS A 128 -10.48 -5.40 10.55
CA CYS A 128 -9.62 -4.45 9.86
C CYS A 128 -10.49 -3.56 8.97
N ASP A 129 -10.34 -2.25 9.14
CA ASP A 129 -11.08 -1.22 8.42
C ASP A 129 -10.16 -0.44 7.49
N LEU A 130 -10.54 -0.24 6.23
CA LEU A 130 -9.77 0.48 5.22
C LEU A 130 -10.36 1.87 4.96
N PHE A 131 -9.55 2.93 5.04
CA PHE A 131 -9.94 4.30 4.71
C PHE A 131 -8.97 4.92 3.71
N PHE A 132 -9.44 5.86 2.89
CA PHE A 132 -8.59 6.73 2.07
C PHE A 132 -8.33 8.06 2.73
N ILE A 133 -7.15 8.61 2.48
CA ILE A 133 -6.70 9.89 3.03
C ILE A 133 -6.62 10.92 1.91
N LYS A 134 -7.24 12.09 2.09
CA LYS A 134 -7.23 13.19 1.13
C LYS A 134 -5.87 13.90 1.04
N ASN A 135 -5.36 14.30 2.21
CA ASN A 135 -4.34 15.36 2.31
C ASN A 135 -3.05 14.98 3.04
N GLY A 136 -2.62 13.71 2.93
CA GLY A 136 -1.23 13.40 3.20
C GLY A 136 -0.93 11.93 3.40
N PRO A 137 0.37 11.57 3.42
CA PRO A 137 0.75 10.27 3.93
C PRO A 137 0.47 10.22 5.43
N VAL A 138 -0.26 9.20 5.85
CA VAL A 138 -0.40 8.83 7.25
C VAL A 138 0.72 7.85 7.60
N GLY A 139 1.35 8.10 8.74
CA GLY A 139 2.35 7.21 9.31
C GLY A 139 1.70 6.03 10.01
N ASN A 140 2.37 5.55 11.05
CA ASN A 140 1.98 4.37 11.80
C ASN A 140 1.77 4.79 13.26
N TYR A 141 0.57 4.57 13.80
CA TYR A 141 0.23 4.96 15.17
C TYR A 141 -0.21 3.74 15.96
N ALA A 142 0.46 3.49 17.09
CA ALA A 142 0.00 2.50 18.05
C ALA A 142 -1.18 3.07 18.84
N LEU A 143 -2.20 2.25 19.04
CA LEU A 143 -3.37 2.63 19.82
C LEU A 143 -3.37 1.94 21.18
N GLU A 144 -3.85 2.65 22.20
CA GLU A 144 -4.18 2.08 23.50
C GLU A 144 -5.23 0.97 23.30
N GLY A 145 -5.04 -0.15 24.00
CA GLY A 145 -5.88 -1.34 23.79
C GLY A 145 -5.39 -2.30 22.71
N GLY A 146 -4.21 -2.04 22.11
CA GLY A 146 -3.46 -3.03 21.31
C GLY A 146 -3.68 -2.96 19.80
N GLY A 147 -4.58 -2.09 19.33
CA GLY A 147 -4.80 -1.86 17.91
C GLY A 147 -3.77 -0.90 17.28
N TYR A 148 -3.96 -0.64 15.99
CA TYR A 148 -2.99 0.11 15.20
C TYR A 148 -3.66 0.86 14.05
N ILE A 149 -3.24 2.12 13.82
CA ILE A 149 -3.48 2.81 12.55
C ILE A 149 -2.24 2.57 11.68
N ALA A 150 -2.38 1.70 10.69
CA ALA A 150 -1.31 1.38 9.76
C ALA A 150 -1.46 2.23 8.50
N GLY A 151 -0.46 3.06 8.23
CA GLY A 151 -0.36 3.86 7.01
C GLY A 151 0.82 3.41 6.17
N ARG A 152 1.69 4.34 5.79
CA ARG A 152 2.85 4.06 4.93
C ARG A 152 3.80 3.03 5.56
N GLY A 153 4.26 2.06 4.77
CA GLY A 153 5.28 1.09 5.19
C GLY A 153 4.76 -0.07 6.04
N ARG A 154 3.44 -0.27 6.13
CA ARG A 154 2.81 -1.44 6.75
C ARG A 154 1.78 -2.07 5.81
N HIS A 155 1.82 -3.40 5.69
CA HIS A 155 0.75 -4.18 5.06
C HIS A 155 -0.20 -4.75 6.12
N HIS A 156 -1.39 -5.20 5.70
CA HIS A 156 -2.28 -6.05 6.49
C HIS A 156 -2.58 -7.31 5.70
N VAL A 157 -2.74 -8.45 6.38
CA VAL A 157 -3.14 -9.69 5.71
C VAL A 157 -4.56 -9.53 5.20
N ALA A 158 -4.75 -9.88 3.93
CA ALA A 158 -5.96 -9.59 3.18
C ALA A 158 -6.97 -10.75 3.25
N PRO A 159 -8.27 -10.46 3.00
CA PRO A 159 -9.30 -11.50 2.94
C PRO A 159 -8.97 -12.68 2.03
N GLY A 160 -9.43 -13.87 2.42
CA GLY A 160 -9.14 -15.13 1.75
C GLY A 160 -7.78 -15.74 2.11
N SER A 161 -6.99 -15.05 2.93
CA SER A 161 -5.81 -15.62 3.59
C SER A 161 -6.18 -16.44 4.83
N ILE A 162 -5.29 -17.31 5.29
CA ILE A 162 -5.46 -18.11 6.51
C ILE A 162 -4.62 -17.54 7.65
N HIS A 163 -5.26 -17.19 8.76
CA HIS A 163 -4.61 -16.74 9.99
C HIS A 163 -3.81 -17.87 10.65
N PRO A 164 -2.74 -17.59 11.41
CA PRO A 164 -1.99 -18.61 12.15
C PRO A 164 -2.79 -19.52 13.09
N ASN A 165 -4.02 -19.13 13.44
CA ASN A 165 -4.96 -19.93 14.25
C ASN A 165 -5.87 -20.84 13.40
N GLY A 166 -5.75 -20.82 12.07
CA GLY A 166 -6.54 -21.61 11.13
C GLY A 166 -7.78 -20.92 10.57
N ASN A 167 -8.18 -19.75 11.10
CA ASN A 167 -9.37 -19.03 10.61
C ASN A 167 -9.07 -18.28 9.30
N ILE A 168 -10.10 -18.08 8.49
CA ILE A 168 -9.99 -17.32 7.24
C ILE A 168 -10.21 -15.83 7.51
N TYR A 169 -9.30 -14.98 7.03
CA TYR A 169 -9.53 -13.52 7.00
C TYR A 169 -10.73 -13.23 6.10
N GLY A 170 -11.72 -12.52 6.63
CA GLY A 170 -12.98 -12.26 5.92
C GLY A 170 -13.97 -13.44 5.87
N GLY A 171 -13.67 -14.57 6.52
CA GLY A 171 -14.57 -15.75 6.47
C GLY A 171 -15.87 -15.58 7.25
N THR A 172 -15.88 -14.78 8.31
CA THR A 172 -17.09 -14.50 9.11
C THR A 172 -17.73 -13.14 8.79
N GLU A 173 -16.94 -12.20 8.28
CA GLU A 173 -17.41 -10.87 7.90
C GLU A 173 -16.53 -10.31 6.79
N LEU A 174 -17.17 -9.97 5.67
CA LEU A 174 -16.57 -9.32 4.51
C LEU A 174 -17.53 -8.25 4.00
N HIS A 175 -17.29 -7.00 4.39
CA HIS A 175 -18.11 -5.85 4.02
C HIS A 175 -17.35 -5.01 3.00
N LEU A 176 -17.66 -5.22 1.72
CA LEU A 176 -17.01 -4.54 0.59
C LEU A 176 -17.89 -3.38 0.09
N VAL A 177 -17.64 -2.21 0.65
CA VAL A 177 -18.19 -0.92 0.19
C VAL A 177 -17.05 0.05 -0.10
N PRO A 178 -17.17 0.97 -1.09
CA PRO A 178 -16.09 1.90 -1.44
C PRO A 178 -15.47 2.55 -0.19
N PRO A 179 -14.13 2.54 -0.04
CA PRO A 179 -13.50 3.10 1.16
C PRO A 179 -13.86 4.57 1.35
N VAL A 180 -14.23 4.95 2.57
CA VAL A 180 -14.53 6.34 2.89
C VAL A 180 -13.27 7.17 2.78
N GLU A 181 -13.40 8.35 2.19
CA GLU A 181 -12.32 9.30 2.02
C GLU A 181 -12.36 10.38 3.10
N ILE A 182 -11.37 10.34 4.00
CA ILE A 182 -11.23 11.24 5.15
C ILE A 182 -9.97 12.07 5.05
N THR A 183 -9.88 13.17 5.79
CA THR A 183 -8.66 13.92 5.98
C THR A 183 -7.81 13.31 7.10
N LYS A 184 -6.51 13.61 7.09
CA LYS A 184 -5.64 13.22 8.21
C LYS A 184 -6.07 13.86 9.53
N ALA A 185 -6.66 15.06 9.49
CA ALA A 185 -7.14 15.74 10.69
C ALA A 185 -8.35 15.02 11.30
N GLU A 186 -9.33 14.63 10.48
CA GLU A 186 -10.49 13.83 10.93
C GLU A 186 -10.05 12.50 11.53
N LEU A 187 -9.09 11.81 10.89
CA LEU A 187 -8.50 10.59 11.42
C LEU A 187 -7.85 10.82 12.79
N ILE A 188 -6.98 11.82 12.92
CA ILE A 188 -6.29 12.08 14.18
C ILE A 188 -7.28 12.49 15.26
N GLU A 189 -8.27 13.33 14.94
CA GLU A 189 -9.30 13.75 15.91
C GLU A 189 -10.12 12.57 16.43
N ALA A 190 -10.57 11.67 15.55
CA ALA A 190 -11.33 10.48 15.94
C ALA A 190 -10.54 9.55 16.87
N PHE A 191 -9.21 9.50 16.71
CA PHE A 191 -8.34 8.59 17.46
C PHE A 191 -7.47 9.26 18.52
N LYS A 192 -7.55 10.57 18.73
CA LYS A 192 -6.55 11.34 19.51
C LYS A 192 -6.27 10.75 20.89
N HIS A 193 -7.33 10.41 21.62
CA HIS A 193 -7.27 9.85 22.97
C HIS A 193 -6.88 8.38 23.02
N LEU A 194 -6.85 7.70 21.87
CA LEU A 194 -6.42 6.33 21.73
C LEU A 194 -4.97 6.26 21.24
N ILE A 195 -4.40 7.32 20.66
CA ILE A 195 -3.04 7.30 20.15
C ILE A 195 -2.04 7.31 21.31
N ILE A 196 -1.20 6.28 21.38
CA ILE A 196 -0.10 6.22 22.35
C ILE A 196 0.91 7.30 22.00
N GLY A 197 1.18 8.20 22.95
CA GLY A 197 2.07 9.35 22.74
C GLY A 197 1.36 10.57 22.15
N GLU A 198 0.05 10.73 22.41
CA GLU A 198 -0.79 11.87 22.01
C GLU A 198 -0.11 13.22 22.26
N GLU A 199 0.64 13.37 23.36
CA GLU A 199 1.34 14.61 23.73
C GLU A 199 2.36 15.10 22.68
N LYS A 200 2.80 14.21 21.79
CA LYS A 200 3.72 14.52 20.69
C LYS A 200 3.00 14.99 19.43
N LEU A 201 1.68 14.81 19.33
CA LEU A 201 0.86 15.31 18.23
C LEU A 201 0.74 16.84 18.34
N ASP A 202 0.44 17.36 19.54
CA ASP A 202 0.26 18.79 19.81
C ASP A 202 1.54 19.64 19.66
N ARG A 203 2.72 19.05 19.91
CA ARG A 203 4.00 19.74 19.74
C ARG A 203 4.34 20.03 18.27
N LYS A 204 3.69 19.36 17.31
CA LYS A 204 3.87 19.62 15.87
C LYS A 204 2.89 20.64 15.30
N THR A 205 1.92 21.10 16.08
CA THR A 205 0.84 22.00 15.65
C THR A 205 1.12 23.48 15.90
N GLN A 206 2.25 23.85 16.51
CA GLN A 206 2.71 25.24 16.47
C GLN A 206 3.08 25.58 15.03
N PRO A 207 2.44 26.59 14.40
CA PRO A 207 2.74 26.94 13.03
C PRO A 207 4.18 27.48 13.00
N ALA A 208 5.10 26.66 12.48
CA ALA A 208 6.37 27.18 12.01
C ALA A 208 6.03 28.27 10.99
N GLU A 209 6.59 29.48 11.17
CA GLU A 209 6.43 30.58 10.23
C GLU A 209 6.53 30.06 8.80
N HIS A 210 5.43 30.15 8.07
CA HIS A 210 5.34 29.71 6.69
C HIS A 210 6.24 30.62 5.83
N LYS A 211 7.51 30.22 5.68
CA LYS A 211 8.27 30.60 4.49
C LYS A 211 7.61 29.92 3.29
N PRO A 212 7.29 30.67 2.22
CA PRO A 212 6.74 30.07 1.01
C PRO A 212 7.69 28.96 0.54
N LEU A 213 7.16 27.75 0.35
CA LEU A 213 7.93 26.59 -0.09
C LEU A 213 8.32 26.80 -1.55
N SER A 214 9.62 26.95 -1.79
CA SER A 214 10.22 27.01 -3.12
C SER A 214 10.25 25.61 -3.77
N PRO A 215 10.45 25.48 -5.10
CA PRO A 215 10.27 24.25 -5.94
C PRO A 215 11.07 22.97 -5.62
N ASN A 216 11.55 22.77 -4.38
CA ASN A 216 12.55 21.78 -3.98
C ASN A 216 12.01 20.60 -3.16
N SER A 217 10.70 20.37 -3.08
CA SER A 217 10.17 19.34 -2.16
C SER A 217 10.16 17.89 -2.70
N LEU A 218 10.79 17.64 -3.85
CA LEU A 218 11.02 16.29 -4.38
C LEU A 218 12.51 16.13 -4.70
N HIS A 219 13.21 15.20 -4.05
CA HIS A 219 14.65 14.99 -4.25
C HIS A 219 14.93 13.73 -5.05
N LEU A 220 15.88 13.81 -5.99
CA LEU A 220 16.31 12.66 -6.80
C LEU A 220 16.86 11.50 -5.97
N LYS A 221 17.42 11.76 -4.78
CA LYS A 221 17.85 10.71 -3.84
C LYS A 221 16.72 9.79 -3.39
N ASP A 222 15.48 10.27 -3.41
CA ASP A 222 14.30 9.50 -3.01
C ASP A 222 13.69 8.73 -4.20
N LEU A 223 14.13 9.04 -5.43
CA LEU A 223 13.59 8.50 -6.68
C LEU A 223 14.57 7.58 -7.43
N ILE A 224 15.86 7.69 -7.12
CA ILE A 224 16.95 6.97 -7.80
C ILE A 224 17.73 6.17 -6.77
N ASP A 225 17.84 4.87 -7.01
CA ASP A 225 18.79 4.03 -6.27
C ASP A 225 20.23 4.33 -6.74
N ILE A 226 20.97 5.05 -5.90
CA ILE A 226 22.36 5.46 -6.17
C ILE A 226 23.39 4.45 -5.63
N SER A 227 22.96 3.33 -5.02
CA SER A 227 23.85 2.36 -4.36
C SER A 227 24.90 1.75 -5.29
N ASN A 228 24.59 1.65 -6.58
CA ASN A 228 25.47 1.09 -7.61
C ASN A 228 26.23 2.16 -8.42
N LEU A 229 26.13 3.44 -8.03
CA LEU A 229 26.81 4.55 -8.69
C LEU A 229 28.09 4.92 -7.93
N LYS A 230 29.13 5.31 -8.67
CA LYS A 230 30.39 5.80 -8.09
C LYS A 230 30.24 7.27 -7.74
N GLN A 231 30.59 7.63 -6.52
CA GLN A 231 30.55 9.01 -6.06
C GLN A 231 31.75 9.82 -6.58
N HIS A 232 31.47 11.01 -7.09
CA HIS A 232 32.42 12.03 -7.55
C HIS A 232 31.99 13.39 -6.99
N GLY A 233 32.51 13.76 -5.82
CA GLY A 233 32.09 14.98 -5.12
C GLY A 233 30.63 14.90 -4.68
N SER A 234 29.80 15.86 -5.08
CA SER A 234 28.35 15.91 -4.84
C SER A 234 27.52 15.06 -5.83
N ALA A 235 28.17 14.52 -6.86
CA ALA A 235 27.52 13.76 -7.91
C ALA A 235 27.84 12.26 -7.83
N TYR A 236 26.97 11.45 -8.42
CA TYR A 236 27.06 10.00 -8.53
C TYR A 236 26.98 9.62 -10.01
N GLN A 237 27.87 8.76 -10.48
CA GLN A 237 27.97 8.37 -11.88
C GLN A 237 28.00 6.85 -12.07
N GLY A 238 27.33 6.36 -13.12
CA GLY A 238 27.34 4.95 -13.49
C GLY A 238 26.46 4.64 -14.68
N THR A 239 25.92 3.42 -14.72
CA THR A 239 25.00 2.95 -15.76
C THR A 239 23.62 3.54 -15.54
N HIS A 240 23.01 4.07 -16.60
CA HIS A 240 21.62 4.53 -16.55
C HIS A 240 20.68 3.33 -16.33
N PRO A 241 19.79 3.35 -15.32
CA PRO A 241 19.00 2.16 -14.94
C PRO A 241 17.94 1.79 -15.99
N ILE A 242 17.49 2.76 -16.79
CA ILE A 242 16.45 2.59 -17.82
C ILE A 242 17.05 2.51 -19.23
N HIS A 243 18.24 3.08 -19.45
CA HIS A 243 18.81 3.23 -20.78
C HIS A 243 20.17 2.53 -20.83
N GLY A 244 20.29 1.49 -21.68
CA GLY A 244 21.51 0.69 -21.77
C GLY A 244 22.79 1.53 -21.97
N SER A 245 23.90 1.02 -21.47
CA SER A 245 25.21 1.67 -21.52
C SER A 245 26.26 0.70 -22.04
N GLU A 246 27.04 1.12 -23.04
CA GLU A 246 28.17 0.32 -23.55
C GLU A 246 29.39 0.43 -22.62
N THR A 247 29.61 1.59 -22.01
CA THR A 247 30.78 1.90 -21.18
C THR A 247 30.48 1.95 -19.68
N GLY A 248 29.21 1.78 -19.28
CA GLY A 248 28.76 1.77 -17.89
C GLY A 248 28.83 3.12 -17.15
N THR A 249 28.97 4.24 -17.86
CA THR A 249 29.20 5.58 -17.26
C THR A 249 28.30 6.68 -17.85
N ASN A 250 27.19 6.27 -18.47
CA ASN A 250 26.29 7.16 -19.23
C ASN A 250 25.28 7.93 -18.37
N PHE A 251 25.27 7.76 -17.05
CA PHE A 251 24.31 8.40 -16.16
C PHE A 251 24.99 9.12 -15.00
N LEU A 252 24.57 10.35 -14.74
CA LEU A 252 25.02 11.15 -13.62
C LEU A 252 23.84 11.73 -12.86
N VAL A 253 23.94 11.74 -11.53
CA VAL A 253 22.97 12.33 -10.62
C VAL A 253 23.72 13.24 -9.65
N ASP A 254 23.41 14.52 -9.65
CA ASP A 254 23.93 15.49 -8.67
C ASP A 254 22.85 15.77 -7.63
N ILE A 255 23.05 15.25 -6.42
CA ILE A 255 22.03 15.28 -5.36
C ILE A 255 21.89 16.70 -4.79
N GLU A 256 23.00 17.46 -4.71
CA GLU A 256 22.98 18.84 -4.22
C GLU A 256 22.27 19.76 -5.20
N LYS A 257 22.56 19.61 -6.50
CA LYS A 257 21.87 20.37 -7.56
C LYS A 257 20.48 19.82 -7.87
N ASN A 258 20.15 18.64 -7.36
CA ASN A 258 18.90 17.92 -7.61
C ASN A 258 18.61 17.72 -9.12
N VAL A 259 19.65 17.37 -9.89
CA VAL A 259 19.57 17.14 -11.33
C VAL A 259 20.19 15.81 -11.73
N TRP A 260 19.71 15.23 -12.81
CA TRP A 260 20.31 14.07 -13.47
C TRP A 260 20.63 14.37 -14.93
N HIS A 261 21.54 13.59 -15.49
CA HIS A 261 21.96 13.68 -16.88
C HIS A 261 22.27 12.30 -17.47
N CYS A 262 21.81 12.08 -18.70
CA CYS A 262 22.15 10.94 -19.54
C CYS A 262 23.11 11.39 -20.64
N PHE A 263 24.37 10.96 -20.56
CA PHE A 263 25.39 11.28 -21.55
C PHE A 263 25.18 10.59 -22.90
N ARG A 264 24.36 9.54 -22.96
CA ARG A 264 24.08 8.83 -24.22
C ARG A 264 23.19 9.64 -25.15
N ASP A 265 22.15 10.27 -24.60
CA ASP A 265 21.21 11.09 -25.38
C ASP A 265 21.50 12.59 -25.29
N GLY A 266 22.37 13.00 -24.36
CA GLY A 266 22.63 14.42 -24.10
C GLY A 266 21.45 15.12 -23.44
N THR A 267 20.66 14.38 -22.66
CA THR A 267 19.41 14.84 -22.06
C THR A 267 19.45 14.67 -20.54
N GLY A 268 18.49 15.27 -19.84
CA GLY A 268 18.44 15.20 -18.38
C GLY A 268 17.35 16.07 -17.82
N GLY A 269 17.44 16.37 -16.53
CA GLY A 269 16.51 17.29 -15.88
C GLY A 269 16.46 17.12 -14.38
N GLY A 270 15.37 17.61 -13.79
CA GLY A 270 15.09 17.45 -12.38
C GLY A 270 14.23 16.21 -12.08
N PRO A 271 13.69 16.13 -10.86
CA PRO A 271 12.82 15.04 -10.41
C PRO A 271 11.63 14.75 -11.32
N LEU A 272 11.00 15.78 -11.87
CA LEU A 272 9.81 15.61 -12.71
C LEU A 272 10.14 14.91 -14.04
N GLN A 273 11.22 15.34 -14.68
CA GLN A 273 11.74 14.69 -15.89
C GLN A 273 12.21 13.28 -15.59
N TRP A 274 12.81 13.06 -14.42
CA TRP A 274 13.19 11.71 -14.00
C TRP A 274 11.98 10.79 -13.93
N ILE A 275 10.93 11.19 -13.22
CA ILE A 275 9.68 10.45 -13.12
C ILE A 275 9.14 10.15 -14.51
N ALA A 276 9.03 11.16 -15.37
CA ALA A 276 8.49 11.00 -16.73
C ALA A 276 9.25 9.94 -17.55
N VAL A 277 10.58 9.88 -17.40
CA VAL A 277 11.43 8.89 -18.07
C VAL A 277 11.34 7.52 -17.38
N ALA A 278 11.31 7.48 -16.05
CA ALA A 278 11.27 6.26 -15.26
C ALA A 278 9.94 5.52 -15.31
N THR A 279 8.85 6.26 -15.54
CA THR A 279 7.50 5.71 -15.73
C THR A 279 7.18 5.44 -17.21
N GLY A 280 8.07 5.83 -18.13
CA GLY A 280 7.89 5.65 -19.57
C GLY A 280 6.89 6.61 -20.23
N VAL A 281 6.46 7.68 -19.54
CA VAL A 281 5.59 8.73 -20.11
C VAL A 281 6.31 9.49 -21.24
N ILE A 282 7.63 9.68 -21.12
CA ILE A 282 8.48 10.15 -22.23
C ILE A 282 9.70 9.25 -22.37
N SER A 283 10.28 9.23 -23.56
CA SER A 283 11.60 8.61 -23.76
C SER A 283 12.73 9.48 -23.17
N CYS A 284 13.88 8.87 -22.85
CA CYS A 284 15.06 9.58 -22.35
C CYS A 284 15.51 10.71 -23.31
N LYS A 285 15.42 10.51 -24.63
CA LYS A 285 15.73 11.51 -25.66
C LYS A 285 14.81 12.73 -25.64
N GLU A 286 13.61 12.59 -25.10
CA GLU A 286 12.64 13.68 -25.01
C GLU A 286 12.78 14.49 -23.72
N SER A 287 13.66 14.09 -22.81
CA SER A 287 13.92 14.76 -21.54
C SER A 287 14.69 16.07 -21.74
N VAL A 288 14.00 17.08 -22.26
CA VAL A 288 14.53 18.42 -22.52
C VAL A 288 13.83 19.47 -21.65
N PRO A 289 14.46 20.64 -21.40
CA PRO A 289 13.84 21.70 -20.63
C PRO A 289 12.44 22.06 -21.15
N ARG A 290 11.49 22.25 -20.23
CA ARG A 290 10.08 22.62 -20.51
C ARG A 290 9.26 21.60 -21.33
N LYS A 291 9.73 20.36 -21.53
CA LYS A 291 8.94 19.29 -22.17
C LYS A 291 7.70 18.93 -21.33
N VAL A 292 7.88 18.66 -20.03
CA VAL A 292 6.79 18.26 -19.13
C VAL A 292 5.99 19.50 -18.71
N LYS A 293 4.88 19.75 -19.41
CA LYS A 293 3.94 20.87 -19.22
C LYS A 293 2.56 20.50 -19.75
N GLY A 294 1.52 21.25 -19.38
CA GLY A 294 0.15 21.04 -19.87
C GLY A 294 -0.35 19.64 -19.54
N ASP A 295 -1.01 18.96 -20.47
CA ASP A 295 -1.56 17.61 -20.25
C ASP A 295 -0.48 16.59 -19.87
N LEU A 296 0.71 16.71 -20.48
CA LEU A 296 1.85 15.84 -20.17
C LEU A 296 2.33 15.99 -18.71
N PHE A 297 2.15 17.17 -18.11
CA PHE A 297 2.41 17.32 -16.68
C PHE A 297 1.50 16.39 -15.87
N TRP A 298 0.18 16.43 -16.11
CA TRP A 298 -0.78 15.62 -15.39
C TRP A 298 -0.59 14.12 -15.60
N GLU A 299 -0.19 13.69 -16.80
CA GLU A 299 0.20 12.30 -17.06
C GLU A 299 1.38 11.87 -16.19
N VAL A 300 2.41 12.72 -16.05
CA VAL A 300 3.57 12.45 -15.18
C VAL A 300 3.17 12.42 -13.71
N ILE A 301 2.26 13.30 -13.27
CA ILE A 301 1.73 13.30 -11.90
C ILE A 301 0.95 12.00 -11.63
N ALA A 302 0.09 11.57 -12.54
CA ALA A 302 -0.65 10.32 -12.42
C ALA A 302 0.29 9.11 -12.40
N ALA A 303 1.30 9.09 -13.26
CA ALA A 303 2.31 8.04 -13.26
C ALA A 303 3.12 8.02 -11.96
N ALA A 304 3.46 9.20 -11.41
CA ALA A 304 4.15 9.32 -10.13
C ALA A 304 3.30 8.80 -8.96
N HIS A 305 2.01 9.15 -8.94
CA HIS A 305 1.04 8.63 -7.98
C HIS A 305 0.96 7.10 -8.06
N ASN A 306 0.81 6.55 -9.26
CA ASN A 306 0.64 5.12 -9.46
C ASN A 306 1.91 4.30 -9.14
N GLN A 307 3.09 4.83 -9.46
CA GLN A 307 4.36 4.10 -9.30
C GLN A 307 5.01 4.31 -7.92
N TYR A 308 4.93 5.53 -7.38
CA TYR A 308 5.62 5.90 -6.14
C TYR A 308 4.67 6.18 -4.98
N GLY A 309 3.36 6.20 -5.23
CA GLY A 309 2.41 6.56 -4.21
C GLY A 309 2.55 8.02 -3.77
N LEU A 310 2.85 8.95 -4.66
CA LEU A 310 2.90 10.35 -4.30
C LEU A 310 1.50 10.96 -4.45
N SER A 311 0.94 11.56 -3.39
CA SER A 311 -0.37 12.21 -3.48
C SER A 311 -0.38 13.30 -4.55
N TYR A 312 -1.45 13.41 -5.33
CA TYR A 312 -1.63 14.47 -6.33
C TYR A 312 -1.38 15.86 -5.74
N GLU A 313 -1.92 16.15 -4.56
CA GLU A 313 -1.75 17.44 -3.88
C GLU A 313 -0.28 17.74 -3.52
N ALA A 314 0.45 16.77 -2.96
CA ALA A 314 1.88 16.95 -2.68
C ALA A 314 2.70 17.13 -3.96
N LEU A 315 2.35 16.44 -5.05
CA LEU A 315 3.02 16.59 -6.33
C LEU A 315 2.75 17.97 -6.95
N VAL A 316 1.49 18.40 -7.02
CA VAL A 316 1.10 19.72 -7.56
C VAL A 316 1.76 20.84 -6.76
N LYS A 317 1.69 20.77 -5.43
CA LYS A 317 2.33 21.74 -4.52
C LYS A 317 3.85 21.74 -4.62
N ALA A 318 4.48 20.58 -4.79
CA ALA A 318 5.93 20.46 -4.94
C ALA A 318 6.47 21.04 -6.25
N LEU A 319 5.62 21.03 -7.28
CA LEU A 319 6.01 21.31 -8.65
C LEU A 319 5.52 22.67 -9.15
N GLY A 320 4.95 23.49 -8.25
CA GLY A 320 4.56 24.87 -8.54
C GLY A 320 3.33 25.00 -9.44
N GLY A 321 2.46 23.99 -9.45
CA GLY A 321 1.11 24.15 -9.99
C GLY A 321 0.27 24.96 -9.00
N GLU A 322 -0.33 26.06 -9.47
CA GLU A 322 -1.41 26.74 -8.74
C GLU A 322 -2.61 25.82 -8.57
#